data_AF-A0A920JJJ2-F1
#
_entry.id   AF-A0A920JJJ2-F1
#
_cell.length_a   1.000
_cell.length_b   1.000
_cell.length_c   1.000
_cell.angle_alpha   90.00
_cell.angle_beta   90.00
_cell.angle_gamma   90.00
#
_symmetry.space_group_name_H-M   'P 1'
#
loop_
_entity.id
_entity.type
_entity.pdbx_description
1 polymer ?
#
loop_
_entity_poly.entity_id
_entity_poly.type
_entity_poly.pdbx_seq_one_letter_code
_entity_poly.pdbx_strand_id
1 'polypeptide(L)'
;MLLAWHDFESSFFASALLCPRKAFRNYLIKNEHHVSVKNNLELSPALLMRRITAVSQYPYWHYFEAYQPGFLTAVYRGNGIQLPWGI
;
A
#
# COMPACT_ATOMS: atom_id res chain seq x y z
N MET A 1 -16.13 6.79 13.63
CA MET A 1 -15.16 5.70 13.90
C MET A 1 -15.51 4.43 13.13
N LEU A 2 -16.77 3.95 13.17
CA LEU A 2 -17.22 2.76 12.41
C LEU A 2 -17.08 2.90 10.88
N LEU A 3 -17.51 4.05 10.33
CA LEU A 3 -17.50 4.30 8.88
C LEU A 3 -16.07 4.30 8.30
N ALA A 4 -15.14 4.99 8.96
CA ALA A 4 -13.74 5.06 8.53
C ALA A 4 -13.06 3.68 8.50
N TRP A 5 -13.44 2.80 9.43
CA TRP A 5 -12.93 1.43 9.46
C TRP A 5 -13.52 0.58 8.34
N HIS A 6 -14.82 0.74 8.07
CA HIS A 6 -15.49 0.10 6.94
C HIS A 6 -14.91 0.54 5.58
N ASP A 7 -14.71 1.85 5.39
CA ASP A 7 -14.12 2.42 4.17
C ASP A 7 -12.68 1.95 3.97
N PHE A 8 -11.95 1.76 5.07
CA PHE A 8 -10.61 1.19 5.06
C PHE A 8 -10.60 -0.26 4.58
N GLU A 9 -11.44 -1.12 5.17
CA GLU A 9 -11.53 -2.54 4.77
C GLU A 9 -12.02 -2.70 3.33
N SER A 10 -13.04 -1.93 2.93
CA SER A 10 -13.58 -1.98 1.57
C SER A 10 -12.53 -1.57 0.55
N SER A 11 -11.75 -0.53 0.84
CA SER A 11 -10.62 -0.10 0.01
C SER A 11 -9.52 -1.17 -0.08
N PHE A 12 -9.21 -1.83 1.03
CA PHE A 12 -8.24 -2.92 1.06
C PHE A 12 -8.70 -4.09 0.18
N PHE A 13 -9.96 -4.49 0.30
CA PHE A 13 -10.54 -5.55 -0.52
C PHE A 13 -10.60 -5.18 -2.01
N ALA A 14 -11.05 -3.98 -2.34
CA ALA A 14 -11.09 -3.49 -3.72
C ALA A 14 -9.69 -3.51 -4.37
N SER A 15 -8.65 -3.14 -3.62
CA SER A 15 -7.26 -3.24 -4.11
C SER A 15 -6.85 -4.67 -4.42
N ALA A 16 -7.34 -5.65 -3.66
CA ALA A 16 -7.04 -7.06 -3.89
C ALA A 16 -7.73 -7.60 -5.14
N LEU A 17 -8.94 -7.11 -5.43
CA LEU A 17 -9.71 -7.44 -6.63
C LEU A 17 -9.07 -6.83 -7.89
N LEU A 18 -8.76 -5.53 -7.85
CA LEU A 18 -8.16 -4.80 -8.97
C LEU A 18 -6.72 -5.26 -9.27
N CYS A 19 -5.99 -5.66 -8.23
CA CYS A 19 -4.59 -6.10 -8.35
C CYS A 19 -4.41 -7.52 -7.79
N PRO A 20 -4.76 -8.57 -8.55
CA PRO A 20 -4.60 -9.95 -8.11
C PRO A 20 -3.14 -10.27 -7.73
N ARG A 21 -2.93 -10.98 -6.61
CA ARG A 21 -1.60 -11.12 -5.97
C ARG A 21 -0.50 -11.60 -6.94
N LYS A 22 -0.74 -12.68 -7.71
CA LYS A 22 0.26 -13.23 -8.63
C LYS A 22 0.54 -12.29 -9.81
N ALA A 23 -0.52 -11.78 -10.46
CA ALA A 23 -0.40 -10.89 -11.61
C ALA A 23 0.30 -9.58 -11.23
N PHE A 24 -0.12 -8.97 -10.12
CA PHE A 24 0.45 -7.72 -9.63
C PHE A 24 1.91 -7.89 -9.19
N ARG A 25 2.29 -9.01 -8.55
CA ARG A 25 3.69 -9.33 -8.24
C ARG A 25 4.56 -9.36 -9.49
N ASN A 26 4.10 -10.03 -10.54
CA ASN A 26 4.84 -10.11 -11.80
C ASN A 26 4.96 -8.72 -12.46
N TYR A 27 3.89 -7.94 -12.40
CA TYR A 27 3.89 -6.56 -12.86
C TYR A 27 4.91 -5.69 -12.12
N LEU A 28 4.98 -5.77 -10.79
CA LEU A 28 5.95 -5.02 -9.99
C LEU A 28 7.40 -5.39 -10.32
N ILE A 29 7.68 -6.68 -10.55
CA ILE A 29 9.01 -7.15 -10.93
C ILE A 29 9.40 -6.58 -12.30
N LYS A 30 8.48 -6.61 -13.28
CA LYS A 30 8.72 -6.06 -14.62
C LYS A 30 8.98 -4.56 -14.64
N ASN A 31 8.43 -3.82 -13.69
CA ASN A 31 8.55 -2.37 -13.62
C ASN A 31 9.41 -1.91 -12.43
N GLU A 32 10.27 -2.77 -11.88
CA GLU A 32 11.24 -2.45 -10.82
C GLU A 32 10.62 -1.74 -9.60
N HIS A 33 9.35 -2.02 -9.30
CA HIS A 33 8.59 -1.45 -8.19
C HIS A 33 8.44 0.08 -8.24
N HIS A 34 8.61 0.70 -9.42
CA HIS A 34 8.39 2.13 -9.58
C HIS A 34 6.91 2.51 -9.33
N VAL A 35 6.69 3.46 -8.40
CA VAL A 35 5.35 3.98 -8.09
C VAL A 35 4.80 4.87 -9.22
N SER A 36 5.69 5.49 -10.01
CA SER A 36 5.36 6.33 -11.16
C SER A 36 4.61 5.58 -12.28
N VAL A 37 4.60 4.25 -12.25
CA VAL A 37 3.93 3.38 -13.23
C VAL A 37 2.40 3.38 -13.03
N LYS A 38 1.89 4.08 -11.99
CA LYS A 38 0.47 4.37 -11.77
C LYS A 38 -0.29 4.76 -13.04
N ASN A 39 0.35 5.53 -13.93
CA ASN A 39 -0.27 6.05 -15.15
C ASN A 39 -0.86 4.95 -16.05
N ASN A 40 -0.39 3.70 -15.93
CA ASN A 40 -0.88 2.59 -16.74
C ASN A 40 -2.08 1.84 -16.12
N LEU A 41 -2.38 2.05 -14.83
CA LEU A 41 -3.36 1.28 -14.07
C LEU A 41 -4.57 2.10 -13.62
N GLU A 42 -4.58 3.42 -13.82
CA GLU A 42 -5.65 4.35 -13.38
C GLU A 42 -6.01 4.23 -11.88
N LEU A 43 -5.12 3.68 -11.06
CA LEU A 43 -5.32 3.51 -9.62
C LEU A 43 -4.88 4.73 -8.84
N SER A 44 -5.49 5.02 -7.70
CA SER A 44 -4.96 6.00 -6.74
C SER A 44 -3.55 5.60 -6.25
N PRO A 45 -2.61 6.55 -6.04
CA PRO A 45 -1.29 6.24 -5.50
C PRO A 45 -1.36 5.51 -4.16
N ALA A 46 -2.32 5.88 -3.30
CA ALA A 46 -2.51 5.26 -1.98
C ALA A 46 -2.84 3.76 -2.11
N LEU A 47 -3.77 3.40 -3.02
CA LEU A 47 -4.12 2.01 -3.28
C LEU A 47 -2.94 1.22 -3.83
N LEU A 48 -2.21 1.81 -4.79
CA LEU A 48 -1.04 1.19 -5.40
C LEU A 48 0.03 0.90 -4.34
N MET A 49 0.39 1.88 -3.52
CA MET A 49 1.41 1.74 -2.48
C MET A 49 1.02 0.72 -1.40
N ARG A 50 -0.22 0.76 -0.90
CA ARG A 50 -0.72 -0.26 0.04
C ARG A 50 -0.68 -1.67 -0.57
N ARG A 51 -0.94 -1.80 -1.88
CA ARG A 51 -0.87 -3.10 -2.55
C ARG A 51 0.57 -3.58 -2.73
N ILE A 52 1.51 -2.68 -3.01
CA ILE A 52 2.94 -2.97 -3.08
C ILE A 52 3.42 -3.57 -1.75
N THR A 53 3.07 -2.95 -0.62
CA THR A 53 3.50 -3.46 0.71
C THR A 53 2.93 -4.85 1.01
N ALA A 54 1.74 -5.19 0.51
CA ALA A 54 1.10 -6.48 0.75
C ALA A 54 1.57 -7.62 -0.19
N VAL A 55 2.06 -7.29 -1.39
CA VAL A 55 2.30 -8.27 -2.48
C VAL A 55 3.76 -8.39 -2.88
N SER A 56 4.56 -7.34 -2.67
CA SER A 56 5.98 -7.34 -3.03
C SER A 56 6.73 -8.47 -2.33
N GLN A 57 7.79 -8.95 -2.97
CA GLN A 57 8.72 -9.91 -2.37
C GLN A 57 9.63 -9.24 -1.34
N TYR A 58 9.80 -7.92 -1.44
CA TYR A 58 10.66 -7.15 -0.56
C TYR A 58 9.91 -6.86 0.74
N PRO A 59 10.34 -7.41 1.88
CA PRO A 59 9.59 -7.29 3.13
C PRO A 59 9.75 -5.91 3.78
N TYR A 60 10.64 -5.05 3.27
CA TYR A 60 11.01 -3.80 3.93
C TYR A 60 10.24 -2.55 3.50
N TRP A 61 9.09 -2.73 2.85
CA TRP A 61 8.21 -1.62 2.52
C TRP A 61 7.52 -1.05 3.75
N HIS A 62 7.51 0.27 3.83
CA HIS A 62 6.69 1.04 4.77
C HIS A 62 5.77 1.95 3.99
N TYR A 63 4.51 1.96 4.39
CA TYR A 63 3.55 2.92 3.87
C TYR A 63 3.02 3.78 5.00
N PHE A 64 3.08 5.09 4.77
CA PHE A 64 2.61 6.12 5.67
C PHE A 64 1.59 6.97 4.93
N GLU A 65 0.42 7.09 5.50
CA GLU A 65 -0.60 8.01 5.02
C GLU A 65 -0.69 9.17 5.99
N ALA A 66 -0.43 10.37 5.49
CA ALA A 66 -0.57 11.61 6.24
C ALA A 66 -1.71 12.41 5.64
N TYR A 67 -2.70 12.77 6.46
CA TYR A 67 -3.81 13.63 6.06
C TYR A 67 -3.53 15.11 6.36
N GLN A 68 -2.78 15.37 7.43
CA GLN A 68 -2.35 16.71 7.84
C GLN A 68 -0.87 16.67 8.24
N PRO A 69 -0.14 17.79 8.08
CA PRO A 69 1.23 17.88 8.57
C PRO A 69 1.33 17.45 10.03
N GLY A 70 2.18 16.46 10.32
CA GLY A 70 2.37 15.91 11.66
C GLY A 70 1.39 14.81 12.10
N PHE A 71 0.35 14.50 11.32
CA PHE A 71 -0.63 13.46 11.67
C PHE A 71 -0.68 12.34 10.62
N LEU A 72 -0.35 11.12 11.07
CA LEU A 72 -0.49 9.90 10.29
C LEU A 72 -1.88 9.30 10.50
N THR A 73 -2.61 9.06 9.42
CA THR A 73 -3.93 8.42 9.44
C THR A 73 -3.85 6.91 9.30
N ALA A 74 -2.84 6.39 8.60
CA ALA A 74 -2.61 4.96 8.46
C ALA A 74 -1.13 4.64 8.35
N VAL A 75 -0.72 3.54 8.98
CA VAL A 75 0.64 2.99 8.88
C VAL A 75 0.55 1.50 8.55
N TYR A 76 1.22 1.09 7.48
CA TYR A 76 1.33 -0.33 7.11
C TYR A 76 2.79 -0.75 7.15
N ARG A 77 3.05 -1.81 7.93
CA ARG A 77 4.37 -2.39 8.19
C ARG A 77 4.53 -3.72 7.46
N GLY A 78 5.64 -3.89 6.75
CA GLY A 78 6.17 -5.21 6.42
C GLY A 78 6.89 -5.83 7.62
N ASN A 79 6.78 -7.15 7.82
CA ASN A 79 7.24 -7.85 9.03
C ASN A 79 8.67 -7.46 9.46
N GLY A 80 8.86 -7.10 10.74
CA GLY A 80 10.17 -7.11 11.39
C GLY A 80 10.96 -5.79 11.46
N ILE A 81 10.47 -4.67 10.92
CA ILE A 81 11.26 -3.41 10.92
C ILE A 81 10.77 -2.40 11.94
N GLN A 82 11.70 -1.76 12.64
CA GLN A 82 11.43 -0.73 13.64
C GLN A 82 11.06 0.59 12.93
N LEU A 83 10.03 1.27 13.44
CA LEU A 83 9.72 2.64 13.01
C LEU A 83 10.84 3.57 13.50
N PRO A 84 11.16 4.66 12.76
CA PRO A 84 12.09 5.68 13.25
C PRO A 84 11.63 6.35 14.56
N TRP A 85 10.37 6.15 14.95
CA TRP A 85 9.75 6.73 16.14
C TRP A 85 9.44 5.71 17.27
N GLY A 86 10.01 4.50 17.24
CA GLY A 86 10.02 3.56 18.38
C GLY A 86 8.73 3.41 19.19
N ILE A 87 7.88 2.46 18.79
CA ILE A 87 6.97 1.76 19.72
C ILE A 87 7.26 0.26 19.56
#